data_AF-A0A920T122-F1
#
_entry.id   AF-A0A920T122-F1
#
_cell.length_a   1.000
_cell.length_b   1.000
_cell.length_c   1.000
_cell.angle_alpha   90.00
_cell.angle_beta   90.00
_cell.angle_gamma   90.00
#
_symmetry.space_group_name_H-M   'P 1'
#
loop_
_entity.id
_entity.type
_entity.pdbx_description
1 polymer ?
#
loop_
_entity_poly.entity_id
_entity_poly.type
_entity_poly.pdbx_seq_one_letter_code
_entity_poly.pdbx_strand_id
1 'polypeptide(L)'
;MDIEREPTLSDTPFGFSEVVGYPDVIMRQAYVGVGDGHSIELIEYIHPRGEVRSDQIDRNRPGSAHAAMVVDDVPAWRERIEALGIKVFGPKYERDLGYPWARYAIYFQDLDGNWLEMVSRDSKPEDSKAN
;
A
#
# COMPACT_ATOMS: atom_id res chain seq x y z
N MET A 1 -12.05 3.60 -8.79
CA MET A 1 -10.96 2.61 -8.71
C MET A 1 -10.82 2.12 -10.12
N ASP A 2 -9.74 2.53 -10.77
CA ASP A 2 -9.47 2.11 -12.12
C ASP A 2 -8.41 1.02 -12.03
N ILE A 3 -8.75 -0.16 -12.53
CA ILE A 3 -7.75 -1.21 -12.70
C ILE A 3 -6.94 -0.79 -13.92
N GLU A 4 -5.81 -0.13 -13.69
CA GLU A 4 -4.93 0.36 -14.76
C GLU A 4 -4.43 -0.78 -15.64
N ARG A 5 -4.26 -1.97 -15.05
CA ARG A 5 -4.03 -3.22 -15.77
C ARG A 5 -4.64 -4.40 -15.03
N GLU A 6 -5.57 -5.08 -15.69
CA GLU A 6 -6.23 -6.29 -15.18
C GLU A 6 -5.21 -7.38 -14.83
N PRO A 7 -5.53 -8.27 -13.86
CA PRO A 7 -4.66 -9.38 -13.53
C PRO A 7 -4.35 -10.22 -14.76
N THR A 8 -3.08 -10.26 -15.16
CA THR A 8 -2.61 -11.09 -16.27
C THR A 8 -1.56 -12.06 -15.79
N LEU A 9 -1.61 -13.29 -16.30
CA LEU A 9 -0.45 -14.18 -16.25
C LEU A 9 0.60 -13.61 -17.19
N SER A 10 1.82 -13.55 -16.69
CA SER A 10 2.95 -12.93 -17.35
C SER A 10 4.13 -13.90 -17.26
N ASP A 11 4.32 -14.65 -18.33
CA ASP A 11 5.50 -15.46 -18.62
C ASP A 11 6.34 -14.71 -19.66
N THR A 12 6.72 -13.45 -19.38
CA THR A 12 7.31 -12.65 -20.46
C THR A 12 8.61 -13.28 -20.95
N PRO A 13 8.76 -13.47 -22.28
CA PRO A 13 10.00 -13.97 -22.87
C PRO A 13 11.22 -13.09 -22.54
N PHE A 14 10.98 -11.82 -22.18
CA PHE A 14 11.96 -10.90 -21.62
C PHE A 14 11.98 -11.00 -20.08
N GLY A 15 12.60 -12.06 -19.60
CA GLY A 15 13.50 -12.05 -18.45
C GLY A 15 13.06 -11.54 -17.08
N PHE A 16 11.85 -11.86 -16.62
CA PHE A 16 11.56 -11.73 -15.19
C PHE A 16 12.57 -12.51 -14.35
N SER A 17 12.95 -13.70 -14.81
CA SER A 17 13.97 -14.53 -14.17
C SER A 17 15.28 -13.75 -13.92
N GLU A 18 15.78 -13.01 -14.92
CA GLU A 18 16.97 -12.16 -14.77
C GLU A 18 16.74 -10.96 -13.85
N VAL A 19 15.58 -10.31 -13.94
CA VAL A 19 15.26 -9.10 -13.16
C VAL A 19 15.16 -9.42 -11.67
N VAL A 20 14.46 -10.50 -11.31
CA VAL A 20 14.23 -10.87 -9.91
C VAL A 20 15.25 -11.86 -9.36
N GLY A 21 16.08 -12.45 -10.22
CA GLY A 21 17.18 -13.34 -9.84
C GLY A 21 16.75 -14.77 -9.49
N TYR A 22 15.63 -15.25 -10.02
CA TYR A 22 15.14 -16.63 -9.85
C TYR A 22 15.02 -17.33 -11.21
N PRO A 23 15.29 -18.64 -11.31
CA PRO A 23 15.07 -19.37 -12.57
C PRO A 23 13.57 -19.59 -12.86
N ASP A 24 13.24 -19.69 -14.14
CA ASP A 24 11.93 -20.12 -14.67
C ASP A 24 10.70 -19.39 -14.10
N VAL A 25 10.84 -18.09 -13.84
CA VAL A 25 9.82 -17.29 -13.15
C VAL A 25 8.52 -17.19 -13.94
N ILE A 26 7.41 -17.48 -13.27
CA ILE A 26 6.05 -17.26 -13.76
C ILE A 26 5.29 -16.44 -12.71
N MET A 27 4.75 -15.29 -13.11
CA MET A 27 4.01 -14.40 -12.21
C MET A 27 2.60 -14.11 -12.72
N ARG A 28 1.69 -13.86 -11.79
CA ARG A 28 0.42 -13.18 -12.05
C ARG A 28 0.51 -11.77 -11.47
N GLN A 29 0.26 -10.77 -12.31
CA GLN A 29 0.45 -9.36 -11.95
C GLN A 29 -0.82 -8.56 -12.20
N ALA A 30 -1.14 -7.64 -11.30
CA ALA A 30 -2.19 -6.63 -11.47
C ALA A 30 -1.66 -5.26 -11.04
N TYR A 31 -2.08 -4.20 -11.73
CA TYR A 31 -1.70 -2.83 -11.38
C TYR A 31 -2.95 -2.09 -10.90
N VAL A 32 -2.93 -1.67 -9.64
CA VAL A 32 -4.04 -0.96 -9.01
C VAL A 32 -3.63 0.48 -8.81
N GLY A 33 -4.35 1.39 -9.46
CA GLY A 33 -4.06 2.82 -9.40
C GLY A 33 -5.32 3.66 -9.54
N VAL A 34 -5.11 4.96 -9.78
CA VAL A 34 -6.17 5.94 -9.98
C VAL A 34 -5.97 6.77 -11.26
N GLY A 35 -5.02 6.37 -12.12
CA GLY A 35 -4.73 7.02 -13.39
C GLY A 35 -3.86 8.28 -13.27
N ASP A 36 -3.26 8.53 -12.10
CA ASP A 36 -2.40 9.70 -11.84
C ASP A 36 -0.91 9.43 -12.09
N GLY A 37 -0.58 8.23 -12.57
CA GLY A 37 0.79 7.77 -12.81
C GLY A 37 1.42 7.02 -11.64
N HIS A 38 0.71 6.84 -10.53
CA HIS A 38 1.09 5.97 -9.43
C HIS A 38 0.19 4.73 -9.35
N SER A 39 0.81 3.56 -9.19
CA SER A 39 0.09 2.31 -8.98
C SER A 39 0.79 1.41 -7.96
N ILE A 40 0.00 0.58 -7.30
CA ILE A 40 0.47 -0.56 -6.52
C ILE A 40 0.45 -1.77 -7.45
N GLU A 41 1.63 -2.34 -7.67
CA GLU A 41 1.78 -3.60 -8.39
C GLU A 41 1.57 -4.77 -7.43
N LEU A 42 0.54 -5.57 -7.67
CA LEU A 42 0.28 -6.81 -6.96
C LEU A 42 0.91 -7.96 -7.75
N ILE A 43 1.80 -8.72 -7.12
CA ILE A 43 2.52 -9.82 -7.74
C ILE A 43 2.29 -11.11 -6.96
N GLU A 44 1.81 -12.14 -7.65
CA GLU A 44 1.81 -13.50 -7.15
C GLU A 44 2.79 -14.35 -7.97
N TYR A 45 3.77 -14.95 -7.29
CA TYR A 45 4.66 -15.92 -7.91
C TYR A 45 3.94 -17.27 -8.06
N ILE A 46 3.68 -17.66 -9.31
CA ILE A 46 3.22 -19.00 -9.66
C ILE A 46 4.40 -19.97 -9.65
N HIS A 47 5.58 -19.52 -10.13
CA HIS A 47 6.85 -20.24 -10.03
C HIS A 47 8.04 -19.26 -9.84
N PRO A 48 8.99 -19.55 -8.94
CA PRO A 48 8.86 -20.47 -7.82
C PRO A 48 7.81 -19.94 -6.82
N ARG A 49 6.90 -20.80 -6.35
CA ARG A 49 5.88 -20.37 -5.39
C ARG A 49 6.50 -20.15 -4.01
N GLY A 50 6.29 -18.96 -3.44
CA GLY A 50 6.68 -18.62 -2.07
C GLY A 50 5.65 -19.09 -1.03
N GLU A 51 6.09 -19.17 0.23
CA GLU A 51 5.20 -19.36 1.38
C GLU A 51 4.60 -18.02 1.82
N VAL A 52 3.43 -18.09 2.48
CA VAL A 52 2.84 -16.90 3.12
C VAL A 52 3.78 -16.41 4.21
N ARG A 53 4.15 -15.14 4.13
CA ARG A 53 4.99 -14.50 5.14
C ARG A 53 4.29 -14.56 6.50
N SER A 54 5.06 -14.76 7.58
CA SER A 54 4.51 -14.86 8.96
C SER A 54 5.02 -13.78 9.92
N ASP A 55 6.03 -13.00 9.52
CA ASP A 55 6.72 -12.03 10.35
C ASP A 55 6.25 -10.58 10.15
N GLN A 56 5.24 -10.35 9.30
CA GLN A 56 4.72 -9.05 8.92
C GLN A 56 3.82 -8.37 9.94
N ILE A 57 3.47 -9.04 11.03
CA ILE A 57 2.53 -8.52 12.05
C ILE A 57 3.15 -7.33 12.81
N ASP A 58 4.44 -7.40 13.13
CA ASP A 58 5.10 -6.38 13.95
C ASP A 58 5.75 -5.30 13.09
N ARG A 59 5.01 -4.22 12.87
CA ARG A 59 5.42 -3.05 12.05
C ARG A 59 6.67 -2.30 12.56
N ASN A 60 7.07 -2.53 13.80
CA ASN A 60 8.21 -1.85 14.43
C ASN A 60 9.54 -2.59 14.21
N ARG A 61 9.55 -3.72 13.49
CA ARG A 61 10.78 -4.45 13.18
C ARG A 61 11.59 -3.69 12.11
N PRO A 62 12.91 -3.50 12.29
CA PRO A 62 13.76 -2.89 11.26
C PRO A 62 13.60 -3.61 9.91
N GLY A 63 13.45 -2.84 8.84
CA GLY A 63 13.16 -3.36 7.49
C GLY A 63 11.68 -3.53 7.16
N SER A 64 10.77 -3.35 8.14
CA SER A 64 9.33 -3.23 7.85
C SER A 64 9.06 -1.97 7.04
N ALA A 65 8.22 -2.10 6.01
CA ALA A 65 7.81 -1.01 5.15
C ALA A 65 6.27 -1.00 5.03
N HIS A 66 5.74 0.14 4.63
CA HIS A 66 4.33 0.31 4.29
C HIS A 66 4.17 1.24 3.10
N ALA A 67 3.04 1.11 2.41
CA ALA A 67 2.60 2.08 1.43
C ALA A 67 1.63 3.07 2.08
N ALA A 68 1.84 4.37 1.85
CA ALA A 68 1.00 5.43 2.35
C ALA A 68 0.27 6.12 1.20
N MET A 69 -1.04 6.28 1.33
CA MET A 69 -1.90 6.93 0.34
C MET A 69 -2.50 8.20 0.93
N VAL A 70 -2.44 9.28 0.15
CA VAL A 70 -3.18 10.50 0.48
C VAL A 70 -4.62 10.29 0.00
N VAL A 71 -5.59 10.48 0.89
CA VAL A 71 -7.02 10.30 0.59
C VAL A 71 -7.82 11.51 1.06
N ASP A 72 -8.91 11.80 0.35
CA ASP A 72 -9.76 12.95 0.62
C ASP A 72 -10.42 12.90 2.00
N ASP A 73 -10.87 11.70 2.42
CA ASP A 73 -11.66 11.50 3.63
C ASP A 73 -11.26 10.21 4.38
N VAL A 74 -10.26 10.32 5.27
CA VAL A 74 -9.83 9.21 6.14
C VAL A 74 -10.95 8.70 7.05
N PRO A 75 -11.78 9.54 7.73
CA PRO A 75 -12.91 9.06 8.52
C PRO A 75 -13.87 8.15 7.73
N ALA A 76 -14.27 8.52 6.52
CA ALA A 76 -15.13 7.68 5.69
C ALA A 76 -14.45 6.36 5.29
N TRP A 77 -13.16 6.39 4.95
CA TRP A 77 -12.39 5.17 4.68
C TRP A 77 -12.29 4.26 5.90
N ARG A 78 -12.06 4.83 7.08
CA ARG A 78 -12.03 4.09 8.34
C ARG A 78 -13.32 3.30 8.55
N GLU A 79 -14.48 3.94 8.40
CA GLU A 79 -15.77 3.28 8.58
C GLU A 79 -15.95 2.12 7.60
N ARG A 80 -15.59 2.31 6.33
CA ARG A 80 -15.64 1.25 5.31
C ARG A 80 -14.74 0.06 5.66
N ILE A 81 -13.51 0.33 6.09
CA ILE A 81 -12.52 -0.69 6.44
C ILE A 81 -12.93 -1.44 7.72
N GLU A 82 -13.35 -0.72 8.77
CA GLU A 82 -13.86 -1.32 10.01
C GLU A 82 -15.12 -2.17 9.74
N ALA A 83 -16.00 -1.76 8.80
CA ALA A 83 -17.18 -2.54 8.40
C ALA A 83 -16.84 -3.85 7.67
N LEU A 84 -15.64 -3.96 7.06
CA LEU A 84 -15.11 -5.20 6.50
C LEU A 84 -14.48 -6.12 7.57
N GLY A 85 -14.53 -5.74 8.85
CA GLY A 85 -13.93 -6.49 9.95
C GLY A 85 -12.42 -6.31 10.08
N ILE A 86 -11.82 -5.39 9.31
CA ILE A 86 -10.39 -5.10 9.37
C ILE A 86 -10.10 -4.19 10.57
N LYS A 87 -9.07 -4.54 11.34
CA LYS A 87 -8.63 -3.73 12.48
C LYS A 87 -7.89 -2.49 12.00
N VAL A 88 -8.40 -1.32 12.38
CA VAL A 88 -7.78 -0.01 12.04
C VAL A 88 -7.18 0.65 13.28
N PHE A 89 -5.94 1.12 13.14
CA PHE A 89 -5.23 1.93 14.14
C PHE A 89 -5.23 3.40 13.74
N GLY A 90 -5.06 4.30 14.71
CA GLY A 90 -5.02 5.75 14.50
C GLY A 90 -6.15 6.50 15.23
N PRO A 91 -5.98 7.82 15.42
CA PRO A 91 -6.96 8.64 16.14
C PRO A 91 -8.32 8.65 15.45
N LYS A 92 -9.40 8.78 16.24
CA LYS A 92 -10.77 9.02 15.75
C LYS A 92 -11.09 10.52 15.62
N TYR A 93 -10.15 11.38 15.99
CA TYR A 93 -10.30 12.83 16.06
C TYR A 93 -9.36 13.52 15.07
N GLU A 94 -9.70 14.74 14.69
CA GLU A 94 -8.87 15.59 13.86
C GLU A 94 -7.63 16.07 14.62
N ARG A 95 -6.46 15.92 14.01
CA ARG A 95 -5.19 16.40 14.54
C ARG A 95 -4.96 17.85 14.15
N ASP A 96 -4.21 18.57 14.98
CA ASP A 96 -3.72 19.91 14.65
C ASP A 96 -2.82 19.90 13.40
N LEU A 97 -2.91 20.95 12.59
CA LEU A 97 -2.16 21.16 11.34
C LEU A 97 -0.68 21.56 11.58
N GLY A 98 0.03 20.80 12.40
CA GLY A 98 1.49 20.81 12.45
C GLY A 98 2.09 19.83 11.45
N TYR A 99 3.40 19.92 11.16
CA TYR A 99 4.11 18.88 10.40
C TYR A 99 3.72 17.48 10.91
N PRO A 100 3.22 16.55 10.07
CA PRO A 100 3.29 16.51 8.59
C PRO A 100 2.05 17.03 7.83
N TRP A 101 1.36 18.03 8.37
CA TRP A 101 0.12 18.63 7.82
C TRP A 101 -1.02 17.62 7.63
N ALA A 102 -1.00 16.56 8.42
CA ALA A 102 -1.98 15.49 8.39
C ALA A 102 -3.07 15.75 9.43
N ARG A 103 -4.31 16.00 8.96
CA ARG A 103 -5.50 16.12 9.81
C ARG A 103 -5.93 14.76 10.37
N TYR A 104 -5.81 13.73 9.55
CA TYR A 104 -6.13 12.35 9.92
C TYR A 104 -5.08 11.41 9.36
N ALA A 105 -4.77 10.35 10.12
CA ALA A 105 -3.91 9.27 9.67
C ALA A 105 -4.41 7.95 10.30
N ILE A 106 -4.57 6.93 9.48
CA ILE A 106 -4.93 5.57 9.92
C ILE A 106 -3.94 4.55 9.37
N TYR A 107 -3.80 3.45 10.08
CA TYR A 107 -2.89 2.36 9.75
C TYR A 107 -3.62 1.03 9.89
N PHE A 108 -3.48 0.13 8.92
CA PHE A 108 -4.19 -1.15 8.92
C PHE A 108 -3.45 -2.17 8.04
N GLN A 109 -3.85 -3.44 8.13
CA GLN A 109 -3.35 -4.49 7.24
C GLN A 109 -4.40 -4.83 6.18
N ASP A 110 -3.94 -5.12 4.98
CA ASP A 110 -4.76 -5.79 3.96
C ASP A 110 -4.96 -7.28 4.30
N LEU A 111 -5.61 -8.02 3.39
CA LEU A 111 -5.92 -9.45 3.58
C LEU A 111 -4.67 -10.35 3.57
N ASP A 112 -3.55 -9.90 3.02
CA ASP A 112 -2.27 -10.63 2.96
C ASP A 112 -1.30 -10.20 4.08
N GLY A 113 -1.70 -9.23 4.91
CA GLY A 113 -0.93 -8.74 6.04
C GLY A 113 0.03 -7.59 5.70
N ASN A 114 -0.07 -6.99 4.51
CA ASN A 114 0.72 -5.82 4.16
C ASN A 114 0.24 -4.60 4.95
N TRP A 115 1.17 -3.81 5.47
CA TRP A 115 0.83 -2.58 6.17
C TRP A 115 0.53 -1.45 5.19
N LEU A 116 -0.60 -0.79 5.41
CA LEU A 116 -1.07 0.34 4.64
C LEU A 116 -1.36 1.52 5.57
N GLU A 117 -1.06 2.73 5.09
CA GLU A 117 -1.40 3.99 5.71
C GLU A 117 -2.32 4.80 4.80
N MET A 118 -3.36 5.41 5.39
CA MET A 118 -4.15 6.43 4.71
C MET A 118 -4.08 7.73 5.50
N VAL A 119 -3.82 8.82 4.79
CA VAL A 119 -3.66 10.15 5.39
C VAL A 119 -4.50 11.17 4.63
N SER A 120 -5.23 12.01 5.38
CA SER A 120 -5.79 13.25 4.84
C SER A 120 -4.85 14.37 5.24
N ARG A 121 -4.11 14.92 4.27
CA ARG A 121 -3.13 15.98 4.49
C ARG A 121 -3.32 17.14 3.53
N ASP A 122 -3.01 18.34 3.99
CA ASP A 122 -2.89 19.51 3.13
C ASP A 122 -1.56 19.51 2.39
N SER A 123 -1.49 20.30 1.32
CA SER A 123 -0.23 20.63 0.67
C SER A 123 0.72 21.29 1.66
N LYS A 124 2.00 20.95 1.56
CA LYS A 124 3.06 21.63 2.31
C LYS A 124 3.02 23.14 1.99
N PRO A 125 2.99 24.03 3.00
CA PRO A 125 3.08 25.47 2.77
C PRO A 125 4.40 25.83 2.06
N GLU A 126 4.36 26.75 1.10
CA GLU A 126 5.52 27.12 0.27
C GLU A 126 6.70 27.68 1.08
N ASP A 127 6.42 28.34 2.20
CA ASP A 127 7.41 28.94 3.11
C ASP A 127 7.91 27.98 4.20
N SER A 128 7.36 26.77 4.26
CA SER A 128 7.73 25.78 5.27
C SER A 128 9.10 25.18 5.02
N LYS A 129 9.97 25.29 6.04
CA LYS A 129 11.27 24.59 6.11
C LYS A 129 11.18 23.22 6.78
N ALA A 130 10.02 22.83 7.31
CA ALA A 130 9.82 21.47 7.81
C ALA A 130 9.86 20.50 6.63
N ASN A 131 10.34 19.27 6.86
CA ASN A 131 10.60 18.30 5.80
C ASN A 131 9.36 18.03 4.94
#